data_AF-A0A6B0XIW6-F1
#
_entry.id   AF-A0A6B0XIW6-F1
#
_cell.length_a   1.000
_cell.length_b   1.000
_cell.length_c   1.000
_cell.angle_alpha   90.00
_cell.angle_beta   90.00
_cell.angle_gamma   90.00
#
_symmetry.space_group_name_H-M   'P 1'
#
loop_
_entity.id
_entity.type
_entity.pdbx_description
1 polymer ?
#
loop_
_entity_poly.entity_id
_entity_poly.type
_entity_poly.pdbx_seq_one_letter_code
_entity_poly.pdbx_strand_id
1 'polypeptide(L)'
;MRGIRTASSALALIALAATGGLYAQSGVPEGYELVYSQDFTDASALNDFTFSDKRAWEYGAGDWRGYLDLKGGSKYKPKHRSPLNIALIDDLLLADFVLEVEAWQTGREYGHRDLSVFFGFEGPNRYYYAHLATEPDDRAHNIFLVDNADRAPMGAIPDEGVAWERGWKRVRVERQDGSLRVYFDGERQPTVSTDRDPLGWGRVGFGSFDDTGRFSQVRIWAPETRKAAESAFK
;
A
#
# COMPACT_ATOMS: atom_id res chain seq x y z
N MET A 1 47.94 29.79 -47.14
CA MET A 1 46.63 29.35 -46.62
C MET A 1 46.83 28.11 -45.76
N ARG A 2 46.90 28.27 -44.43
CA ARG A 2 46.99 27.16 -43.47
C ARG A 2 45.58 26.84 -42.98
N GLY A 3 45.08 25.66 -43.34
CA GLY A 3 43.76 25.16 -42.92
C GLY A 3 43.81 24.62 -41.49
N ILE A 4 42.91 25.12 -40.66
CA ILE A 4 42.65 24.72 -39.28
C ILE A 4 41.98 23.33 -39.30
N ARG A 5 42.50 22.38 -38.51
CA ARG A 5 41.77 21.16 -38.14
C ARG A 5 41.39 21.27 -36.66
N THR A 6 40.15 21.64 -36.40
CA THR A 6 39.52 21.54 -35.08
C THR A 6 39.01 20.11 -34.89
N ALA A 7 39.59 19.39 -33.93
CA ALA A 7 39.06 18.12 -33.46
C ALA A 7 37.85 18.41 -32.56
N SER A 8 36.64 18.12 -33.04
CA SER A 8 35.44 18.14 -32.21
C SER A 8 35.48 16.91 -31.30
N SER A 9 35.72 17.15 -30.01
CA SER A 9 35.55 16.12 -28.97
C SER A 9 34.06 15.99 -28.68
N ALA A 10 33.45 14.89 -29.12
CA ALA A 10 32.10 14.55 -28.72
C ALA A 10 32.14 14.06 -27.26
N LEU A 11 31.66 14.87 -26.32
CA LEU A 11 31.33 14.40 -24.99
C LEU A 11 30.15 13.42 -25.10
N ALA A 12 30.42 12.13 -24.92
CA ALA A 12 29.37 11.16 -24.64
C ALA A 12 28.87 11.42 -23.22
N LEU A 13 27.65 11.98 -23.09
CA LEU A 13 26.91 11.93 -21.83
C LEU A 13 26.56 10.47 -21.56
N ILE A 14 27.31 9.82 -20.68
CA ILE A 14 26.89 8.57 -20.06
C ILE A 14 25.85 8.98 -19.01
N ALA A 15 24.57 8.83 -19.36
CA ALA A 15 23.49 8.90 -18.39
C ALA A 15 23.69 7.76 -17.39
N LEU A 16 24.12 8.11 -16.18
CA LEU A 16 24.20 7.18 -15.06
C LEU A 16 22.78 6.86 -14.62
N ALA A 17 22.20 5.81 -15.20
CA ALA A 17 20.94 5.26 -14.74
C ALA A 17 21.13 4.83 -13.28
N ALA A 18 20.46 5.53 -12.36
CA ALA A 18 20.39 5.12 -10.97
C ALA A 18 19.78 3.72 -10.92
N THR A 19 20.60 2.73 -10.59
CA THR A 19 20.24 1.32 -10.43
C THR A 19 19.47 1.11 -9.12
N GLY A 20 18.35 1.81 -8.98
CA GLY A 20 17.32 1.52 -7.98
C GLY A 20 16.30 0.56 -8.56
N GLY A 21 16.67 -0.73 -8.66
CA GLY A 21 15.80 -1.87 -8.93
C GLY A 21 14.57 -1.65 -9.82
N LEU A 22 14.73 -1.89 -11.12
CA LEU A 22 13.67 -2.28 -12.05
C LEU A 22 12.95 -3.54 -11.52
N TYR A 23 11.93 -3.37 -10.66
CA TYR A 23 11.01 -4.46 -10.29
C TYR A 23 9.53 -4.08 -10.47
N ALA A 24 9.23 -2.84 -10.83
CA ALA A 24 7.87 -2.33 -10.95
C ALA A 24 7.11 -2.75 -12.23
N GLN A 25 7.56 -3.79 -12.94
CA GLN A 25 6.88 -4.24 -14.17
C GLN A 25 6.84 -5.77 -14.38
N SER A 26 7.59 -6.58 -13.63
CA SER A 26 7.39 -8.03 -13.72
C SER A 26 6.12 -8.42 -12.96
N GLY A 27 5.13 -8.96 -13.67
CA GLY A 27 3.88 -9.46 -13.06
C GLY A 27 2.70 -8.49 -13.06
N VAL A 28 2.80 -7.32 -13.72
CA VAL A 28 1.59 -6.54 -14.05
C VAL A 28 0.90 -7.22 -15.24
N PRO A 29 -0.39 -7.61 -15.16
CA PRO A 29 -1.09 -8.25 -16.27
C PRO A 29 -1.19 -7.37 -17.52
N GLU A 30 -1.31 -8.01 -18.69
CA GLU A 30 -1.58 -7.29 -19.93
C GLU A 30 -2.90 -6.49 -19.83
N GLY A 31 -2.91 -5.27 -20.37
CA GLY A 31 -4.07 -4.38 -20.32
C GLY A 31 -4.21 -3.57 -19.03
N TYR A 32 -3.34 -3.76 -18.04
CA TYR A 32 -3.31 -2.91 -16.85
C TYR A 32 -2.42 -1.68 -17.11
N GLU A 33 -2.94 -0.50 -16.79
CA GLU A 33 -2.21 0.77 -16.93
C GLU A 33 -1.87 1.34 -15.55
N LEU A 34 -0.84 2.17 -15.46
CA LEU A 34 -0.52 2.88 -14.21
C LEU A 34 -1.60 3.95 -13.97
N VAL A 35 -2.45 3.74 -12.98
CA VAL A 35 -3.62 4.58 -12.70
C VAL A 35 -3.43 5.51 -11.51
N TYR A 36 -2.48 5.20 -10.63
CA TYR A 36 -2.11 6.05 -9.50
C TYR A 36 -0.64 5.87 -9.15
N SER A 37 0.03 6.97 -8.80
CA SER A 37 1.40 6.96 -8.30
C SER A 37 1.58 8.11 -7.31
N GLN A 38 2.27 7.84 -6.20
CA GLN A 38 2.61 8.86 -5.20
C GLN A 38 4.00 8.57 -4.62
N ASP A 39 4.91 9.53 -4.82
CA ASP A 39 6.30 9.47 -4.33
C ASP A 39 6.52 10.33 -3.07
N PHE A 40 5.50 11.08 -2.67
CA PHE A 40 5.47 11.97 -1.51
C PHE A 40 6.59 13.01 -1.57
N THR A 41 6.77 13.68 -2.70
CA THR A 41 7.76 14.75 -2.87
C THR A 41 7.48 15.99 -2.03
N ASP A 42 6.21 16.29 -1.72
CA ASP A 42 5.82 17.36 -0.81
C ASP A 42 4.51 17.08 -0.06
N ALA A 43 4.20 17.93 0.92
CA ALA A 43 3.06 17.75 1.83
C ALA A 43 1.68 17.79 1.15
N SER A 44 1.57 18.34 -0.06
CA SER A 44 0.33 18.33 -0.83
C SER A 44 -0.10 16.92 -1.25
N ALA A 45 0.80 15.94 -1.23
CA ALA A 45 0.48 14.52 -1.43
C ALA A 45 -0.62 14.01 -0.49
N LEU A 46 -0.74 14.59 0.72
CA LEU A 46 -1.79 14.21 1.67
C LEU A 46 -3.19 14.63 1.22
N ASN A 47 -3.33 15.50 0.21
CA ASN A 47 -4.61 15.89 -0.35
C ASN A 47 -5.26 14.76 -1.18
N ASP A 48 -4.48 13.76 -1.61
CA ASP A 48 -5.00 12.56 -2.27
C ASP A 48 -5.76 11.65 -1.30
N PHE A 49 -5.62 11.87 0.01
CA PHE A 49 -6.08 10.94 1.03
C PHE A 49 -7.21 11.49 1.89
N THR A 50 -8.16 10.62 2.19
CA THR A 50 -9.13 10.78 3.26
C THR A 50 -8.77 9.87 4.44
N PHE A 51 -9.06 10.32 5.67
CA PHE A 51 -8.54 9.69 6.88
C PHE A 51 -9.66 9.36 7.86
N SER A 52 -9.56 8.20 8.53
CA SER A 52 -10.43 7.87 9.65
C SER A 52 -10.26 8.85 10.82
N ASP A 53 -9.03 9.33 11.03
CA ASP A 53 -8.69 10.44 11.93
C ASP A 53 -7.42 11.15 11.44
N LYS A 54 -7.58 12.29 10.77
CA LYS A 54 -6.45 13.06 10.20
C LYS A 54 -5.38 13.45 11.23
N ARG A 55 -5.68 13.49 12.54
CA ARG A 55 -4.68 13.88 13.57
C ARG A 55 -3.60 12.83 13.79
N ALA A 56 -3.89 11.57 13.47
CA ALA A 56 -2.94 10.46 13.56
C ALA A 56 -1.90 10.50 12.43
N TRP A 57 -2.13 11.33 11.40
CA TRP A 57 -1.37 11.33 10.16
C TRP A 57 -0.67 12.67 9.93
N GLU A 58 0.50 12.62 9.32
CA GLU A 58 1.17 13.80 8.78
C GLU A 58 2.05 13.46 7.58
N TYR A 59 2.51 14.50 6.90
CA TYR A 59 3.57 14.36 5.93
C TYR A 59 4.90 14.29 6.67
N GLY A 60 5.71 13.29 6.37
CA GLY A 60 7.09 13.21 6.83
C GLY A 60 8.06 13.27 5.65
N ALA A 61 9.26 13.78 5.91
CA ALA A 61 10.36 13.79 4.96
C ALA A 61 11.65 13.31 5.63
N GLY A 62 12.43 12.51 4.91
CA GLY A 62 13.82 12.20 5.22
C GLY A 62 14.73 12.75 4.13
N ASP A 63 16.04 12.49 4.25
CA ASP A 63 17.07 13.08 3.37
C ASP A 63 16.87 12.83 1.87
N TRP A 64 16.13 11.77 1.50
CA TRP A 64 16.01 11.30 0.11
C TRP A 64 14.60 10.86 -0.30
N ARG A 65 13.60 10.99 0.59
CA ARG A 65 12.18 10.67 0.28
C ARG A 65 11.22 11.30 1.28
N GLY A 66 10.03 11.65 0.82
CA GLY A 66 8.89 11.85 1.70
C GLY A 66 8.04 10.60 1.86
N TYR A 67 7.09 10.68 2.79
CA TYR A 67 6.21 9.58 3.15
C TYR A 67 4.95 10.08 3.86
N LEU A 68 3.91 9.27 3.76
CA LEU A 68 2.75 9.36 4.64
C LEU A 68 3.12 8.75 5.99
N ASP A 69 3.09 9.55 7.06
CA ASP A 69 3.48 9.12 8.41
C ASP A 69 2.26 8.91 9.30
N LEU A 70 2.04 7.66 9.73
CA LEU A 70 1.13 7.31 10.82
C LEU A 70 1.89 7.44 12.13
N LYS A 71 1.79 8.60 12.77
CA LYS A 71 2.58 8.96 13.96
C LYS A 71 1.96 8.57 15.29
N GLY A 72 0.72 8.07 15.31
CA GLY A 72 0.07 7.69 16.56
C GLY A 72 -1.34 7.14 16.39
N GLY A 73 -2.00 6.91 17.51
CA GLY A 73 -3.35 6.35 17.53
C GLY A 73 -4.44 7.31 17.06
N SER A 74 -5.50 6.73 16.54
CA SER A 74 -6.73 7.40 16.08
C SER A 74 -7.82 7.41 17.15
N LYS A 75 -8.70 8.42 17.14
CA LYS A 75 -9.95 8.42 17.93
C LYS A 75 -11.15 7.85 17.17
N TYR A 76 -10.93 7.32 15.97
CA TYR A 76 -11.96 6.62 15.20
C TYR A 76 -12.54 5.46 16.00
N LYS A 77 -13.85 5.30 15.93
CA LYS A 77 -14.58 4.23 16.63
C LYS A 77 -15.36 3.42 15.59
N PRO A 78 -14.76 2.37 15.02
CA PRO A 78 -15.49 1.52 14.09
C PRO A 78 -16.65 0.83 14.82
N LYS A 79 -17.73 0.54 14.09
CA LYS A 79 -18.92 -0.11 14.65
C LYS A 79 -18.63 -1.54 15.11
N HIS A 80 -17.76 -2.21 14.37
CA HIS A 80 -17.29 -3.57 14.64
C HIS A 80 -15.79 -3.52 14.90
N ARG A 81 -15.23 -4.53 15.57
CA ARG A 81 -13.79 -4.52 15.86
C ARG A 81 -13.00 -4.61 14.55
N SER A 82 -12.37 -3.52 14.16
CA SER A 82 -11.57 -3.38 12.93
C SER A 82 -10.46 -2.32 13.13
N PRO A 83 -9.55 -2.12 12.14
CA PRO A 83 -8.45 -1.17 12.27
C PRO A 83 -8.88 0.27 12.58
N LEU A 84 -8.08 0.98 13.38
CA LEU A 84 -8.39 2.34 13.84
C LEU A 84 -7.81 3.43 12.94
N ASN A 85 -6.64 3.16 12.36
CA ASN A 85 -5.90 4.10 11.54
C ASN A 85 -6.06 3.71 10.08
N ILE A 86 -6.75 4.54 9.30
CA ILE A 86 -7.03 4.28 7.89
C ILE A 86 -6.83 5.58 7.10
N ALA A 87 -6.00 5.53 6.07
CA ALA A 87 -5.82 6.56 5.06
C ALA A 87 -6.16 5.96 3.69
N LEU A 88 -7.18 6.47 3.00
CA LEU A 88 -7.68 5.95 1.72
C LEU A 88 -7.45 6.97 0.61
N ILE A 89 -7.09 6.51 -0.58
CA ILE A 89 -7.04 7.36 -1.78
C ILE A 89 -8.49 7.81 -2.11
N ASP A 90 -8.71 9.13 -2.12
CA ASP A 90 -10.05 9.73 -2.04
C ASP A 90 -10.79 9.86 -3.37
N ASP A 91 -10.15 9.74 -4.53
CA ASP A 91 -10.86 9.78 -5.83
C ASP A 91 -10.49 8.60 -6.74
N LEU A 92 -10.30 7.42 -6.15
CA LEU A 92 -9.96 6.20 -6.87
C LEU A 92 -10.74 4.99 -6.34
N LEU A 93 -11.59 4.43 -7.19
CA LEU A 93 -12.25 3.15 -6.97
C LEU A 93 -11.69 2.11 -7.94
N LEU A 94 -11.41 0.92 -7.43
CA LEU A 94 -10.81 -0.19 -8.15
C LEU A 94 -11.60 -1.47 -7.87
N ALA A 95 -11.73 -2.32 -8.88
CA ALA A 95 -12.15 -3.71 -8.74
C ALA A 95 -10.90 -4.60 -8.72
N ASP A 96 -10.36 -4.90 -9.90
CA ASP A 96 -9.09 -5.59 -10.08
C ASP A 96 -7.94 -4.60 -10.16
N PHE A 97 -6.82 -4.93 -9.50
CA PHE A 97 -5.63 -4.09 -9.49
C PHE A 97 -4.38 -4.86 -9.03
N VAL A 98 -3.24 -4.26 -9.34
CA VAL A 98 -1.95 -4.53 -8.73
C VAL A 98 -1.51 -3.27 -7.99
N LEU A 99 -1.21 -3.39 -6.71
CA LEU A 99 -0.65 -2.30 -5.90
C LEU A 99 0.74 -2.68 -5.43
N GLU A 100 1.66 -1.72 -5.48
CA GLU A 100 2.95 -1.77 -4.81
C GLU A 100 3.10 -0.54 -3.90
N VAL A 101 3.66 -0.75 -2.71
CA VAL A 101 3.98 0.31 -1.76
C VAL A 101 5.22 -0.09 -0.96
N GLU A 102 6.04 0.88 -0.59
CA GLU A 102 7.07 0.69 0.42
C GLU A 102 6.53 1.13 1.78
N ALA A 103 6.62 0.25 2.76
CA ALA A 103 6.12 0.45 4.11
C ALA A 103 7.24 0.27 5.13
N TRP A 104 7.26 1.11 6.17
CA TRP A 104 8.21 0.99 7.28
C TRP A 104 7.44 1.06 8.59
N GLN A 105 7.40 -0.07 9.31
CA GLN A 105 6.82 -0.15 10.65
C GLN A 105 7.73 0.56 11.67
N THR A 106 7.17 1.50 12.44
CA THR A 106 7.93 2.34 13.39
C THR A 106 7.55 2.13 14.86
N GLY A 107 6.58 1.25 15.12
CA GLY A 107 6.14 0.89 16.46
C GLY A 107 7.13 -0.01 17.20
N ARG A 108 6.74 -0.46 18.39
CA ARG A 108 7.54 -1.39 19.20
C ARG A 108 7.46 -2.80 18.62
N GLU A 109 8.49 -3.62 18.79
CA GLU A 109 8.48 -5.04 18.45
C GLU A 109 7.52 -5.83 19.38
N TYR A 110 6.57 -6.57 18.81
CA TYR A 110 5.72 -7.58 19.48
C TYR A 110 4.95 -8.40 18.42
N GLY A 111 4.29 -9.49 18.82
CA GLY A 111 3.66 -10.44 17.89
C GLY A 111 2.64 -9.84 16.93
N HIS A 112 1.66 -9.08 17.43
CA HIS A 112 0.62 -8.50 16.58
C HIS A 112 1.00 -7.17 15.94
N ARG A 113 2.27 -6.75 16.06
CA ARG A 113 2.76 -5.52 15.46
C ARG A 113 2.46 -5.51 13.97
N ASP A 114 1.73 -4.51 13.50
CA ASP A 114 1.23 -4.51 12.12
C ASP A 114 1.50 -3.23 11.34
N LEU A 115 1.41 -3.38 10.01
CA LEU A 115 0.81 -2.39 9.14
C LEU A 115 -0.24 -3.10 8.28
N SER A 116 -1.17 -2.31 7.76
CA SER A 116 -2.31 -2.79 7.00
C SER A 116 -2.43 -2.11 5.64
N VAL A 117 -2.81 -2.89 4.62
CA VAL A 117 -3.23 -2.38 3.30
C VAL A 117 -4.74 -2.63 3.14
N PHE A 118 -5.49 -1.58 2.87
CA PHE A 118 -6.95 -1.61 2.71
C PHE A 118 -7.31 -1.65 1.24
N PHE A 119 -8.31 -2.44 0.86
CA PHE A 119 -8.81 -2.51 -0.51
C PHE A 119 -10.25 -3.03 -0.55
N GLY A 120 -10.93 -2.85 -1.68
CA GLY A 120 -12.37 -3.13 -1.77
C GLY A 120 -13.18 -2.31 -0.75
N PHE A 121 -12.70 -1.11 -0.38
CA PHE A 121 -13.33 -0.31 0.65
C PHE A 121 -14.58 0.39 0.11
N GLU A 122 -15.73 -0.23 0.34
CA GLU A 122 -17.06 0.29 -0.05
C GLU A 122 -17.59 1.29 0.99
N GLY A 123 -17.19 1.13 2.24
CA GLY A 123 -17.55 2.04 3.34
C GLY A 123 -17.03 1.55 4.69
N PRO A 124 -17.28 2.28 5.80
CA PRO A 124 -16.64 2.05 7.10
C PRO A 124 -17.00 0.72 7.79
N ASN A 125 -17.92 -0.06 7.22
CA ASN A 125 -18.32 -1.37 7.73
C ASN A 125 -18.23 -2.48 6.67
N ARG A 126 -17.60 -2.21 5.51
CA ARG A 126 -17.51 -3.17 4.41
C ARG A 126 -16.25 -2.96 3.56
N TYR A 127 -15.21 -3.75 3.83
CA TYR A 127 -13.89 -3.65 3.19
C TYR A 127 -13.00 -4.85 3.51
N TYR A 128 -11.95 -5.02 2.72
CA TYR A 128 -10.82 -5.87 3.08
C TYR A 128 -9.71 -5.06 3.72
N TYR A 129 -8.94 -5.72 4.57
CA TYR A 129 -7.61 -5.26 4.91
C TYR A 129 -6.66 -6.45 5.04
N ALA A 130 -5.49 -6.34 4.41
CA ALA A 130 -4.37 -7.23 4.64
C ALA A 130 -3.66 -6.77 5.91
N HIS A 131 -3.77 -7.54 6.98
CA HIS A 131 -3.04 -7.32 8.22
C HIS A 131 -1.69 -8.01 8.11
N LEU A 132 -0.59 -7.27 8.12
CA LEU A 132 0.76 -7.83 8.01
C LEU A 132 1.43 -7.77 9.37
N ALA A 133 1.30 -8.84 10.16
CA ALA A 133 1.86 -8.95 11.50
C ALA A 133 2.98 -9.99 11.62
N THR A 134 3.73 -9.90 12.71
CA THR A 134 4.87 -10.78 13.02
C THR A 134 4.45 -12.19 13.43
N GLU A 135 3.38 -12.31 14.22
CA GLU A 135 2.81 -13.58 14.66
C GLU A 135 1.41 -13.76 14.08
N PRO A 136 1.15 -14.85 13.34
CA PRO A 136 -0.18 -15.18 12.86
C PRO A 136 -1.07 -15.80 13.94
N ASP A 137 -2.36 -15.42 13.92
CA ASP A 137 -3.42 -16.09 14.66
C ASP A 137 -4.78 -15.89 13.96
N ASP A 138 -5.90 -16.17 14.63
CA ASP A 138 -7.26 -15.95 14.10
C ASP A 138 -7.65 -14.45 14.00
N ARG A 139 -6.76 -13.54 14.41
CA ARG A 139 -6.99 -12.10 14.58
C ARG A 139 -5.90 -11.23 13.95
N ALA A 140 -4.78 -11.80 13.51
CA ALA A 140 -3.61 -11.15 12.95
C ALA A 140 -2.96 -11.98 11.82
N HIS A 141 -2.25 -11.30 10.92
CA HIS A 141 -1.52 -11.86 9.79
C HIS A 141 -2.43 -12.66 8.82
N ASN A 142 -3.36 -11.96 8.18
CA ASN A 142 -4.27 -12.51 7.18
C ASN A 142 -4.87 -11.39 6.31
N ILE A 143 -5.60 -11.78 5.27
CA ILE A 143 -6.59 -10.91 4.64
C ILE A 143 -7.87 -11.06 5.44
N PHE A 144 -8.38 -9.97 5.98
CA PHE A 144 -9.60 -9.96 6.77
C PHE A 144 -10.70 -9.24 6.02
N LEU A 145 -11.93 -9.77 6.13
CA LEU A 145 -13.14 -9.11 5.68
C LEU A 145 -13.86 -8.48 6.87
N VAL A 146 -14.15 -7.19 6.77
CA VAL A 146 -15.19 -6.52 7.55
C VAL A 146 -16.42 -6.47 6.67
N ASP A 147 -17.53 -7.08 7.07
CA ASP A 147 -18.82 -6.98 6.37
C ASP A 147 -19.96 -6.97 7.40
N ASN A 148 -20.26 -5.77 7.92
CA ASN A 148 -21.32 -5.55 8.92
C ASN A 148 -21.21 -6.45 10.17
N ALA A 149 -20.00 -6.92 10.46
CA ALA A 149 -19.66 -7.81 11.55
C ALA A 149 -18.20 -7.59 11.97
N ASP A 150 -17.79 -8.22 13.08
CA ASP A 150 -16.38 -8.28 13.46
C ASP A 150 -15.56 -8.95 12.37
N ARG A 151 -14.31 -8.49 12.22
CA ARG A 151 -13.39 -8.97 11.20
C ARG A 151 -13.21 -10.49 11.27
N ALA A 152 -13.19 -11.16 10.11
CA ALA A 152 -12.93 -12.59 10.00
C ALA A 152 -11.80 -12.85 8.98
N PRO A 153 -10.88 -13.80 9.26
CA PRO A 153 -9.83 -14.16 8.31
C PRO A 153 -10.43 -14.81 7.07
N MET A 154 -9.85 -14.51 5.91
CA MET A 154 -10.30 -15.03 4.63
C MET A 154 -9.45 -16.20 4.13
N GLY A 155 -8.19 -16.30 4.55
CA GLY A 155 -7.31 -17.44 4.22
C GLY A 155 -7.19 -18.45 5.36
N ALA A 156 -6.37 -19.46 5.14
CA ALA A 156 -5.80 -20.25 6.23
C ALA A 156 -4.88 -19.38 7.09
N ILE A 157 -4.70 -19.74 8.36
CA ILE A 157 -3.70 -19.11 9.22
C ILE A 157 -2.34 -19.71 8.81
N PRO A 158 -1.37 -18.90 8.36
CA PRO A 158 -0.05 -19.41 8.01
C PRO A 158 0.77 -19.73 9.27
N ASP A 159 1.82 -20.53 9.09
CA ASP A 159 2.70 -20.94 10.19
C ASP A 159 3.62 -19.81 10.66
N GLU A 160 3.94 -18.85 9.77
CA GLU A 160 4.84 -17.73 10.03
C GLU A 160 4.24 -16.41 9.55
N GLY A 161 4.57 -15.32 10.24
CA GLY A 161 4.19 -13.96 9.86
C GLY A 161 5.33 -13.23 9.15
N VAL A 162 5.26 -11.90 9.11
CA VAL A 162 6.29 -11.07 8.47
C VAL A 162 7.30 -10.48 9.44
N ALA A 163 8.55 -10.44 9.01
CA ALA A 163 9.63 -9.76 9.71
C ALA A 163 9.76 -8.32 9.22
N TRP A 164 9.13 -7.37 9.92
CA TRP A 164 9.23 -5.94 9.57
C TRP A 164 10.64 -5.37 9.76
N GLU A 165 11.38 -5.87 10.75
CA GLU A 165 12.71 -5.38 11.12
C GLU A 165 12.73 -3.83 11.23
N ARG A 166 13.89 -3.20 11.00
CA ARG A 166 13.98 -1.75 10.80
C ARG A 166 14.17 -1.46 9.31
N GLY A 167 13.38 -0.54 8.79
CA GLY A 167 13.55 0.01 7.45
C GLY A 167 12.33 -0.22 6.57
N TRP A 168 12.50 0.15 5.29
CA TRP A 168 11.48 0.00 4.28
C TRP A 168 11.40 -1.44 3.80
N LYS A 169 10.19 -1.97 3.77
CA LYS A 169 9.82 -3.27 3.23
C LYS A 169 8.85 -3.05 2.08
N ARG A 170 8.92 -3.89 1.06
CA ARG A 170 7.98 -3.82 -0.07
C ARG A 170 6.72 -4.61 0.25
N VAL A 171 5.56 -4.05 -0.06
CA VAL A 171 4.28 -4.76 0.01
C VAL A 171 3.64 -4.68 -1.36
N ARG A 172 3.21 -5.84 -1.86
CA ARG A 172 2.46 -5.95 -3.11
C ARG A 172 1.12 -6.60 -2.85
N VAL A 173 0.06 -6.04 -3.39
CA VAL A 173 -1.29 -6.61 -3.36
C VAL A 173 -1.75 -6.85 -4.78
N GLU A 174 -2.21 -8.06 -5.06
CA GLU A 174 -2.86 -8.43 -6.31
C GLU A 174 -4.29 -8.84 -6.01
N ARG A 175 -5.24 -8.13 -6.62
CA ARG A 175 -6.65 -8.51 -6.66
C ARG A 175 -7.03 -8.70 -8.12
N GLN A 176 -7.30 -9.93 -8.50
CA GLN A 176 -7.49 -10.34 -9.88
C GLN A 176 -8.28 -11.65 -9.92
N ASP A 177 -9.22 -11.77 -10.85
CA ASP A 177 -9.90 -13.04 -11.17
C ASP A 177 -10.52 -13.72 -9.93
N GLY A 178 -11.07 -12.93 -9.01
CA GLY A 178 -11.66 -13.42 -7.76
C GLY A 178 -10.66 -13.88 -6.68
N SER A 179 -9.36 -13.66 -6.92
CA SER A 179 -8.27 -13.99 -5.99
C SER A 179 -7.70 -12.72 -5.35
N LEU A 180 -7.31 -12.85 -4.08
CA LEU A 180 -6.62 -11.82 -3.31
C LEU A 180 -5.28 -12.39 -2.86
N ARG A 181 -4.17 -11.74 -3.19
CA ARG A 181 -2.82 -12.19 -2.87
C ARG A 181 -1.99 -11.02 -2.36
N VAL A 182 -1.27 -11.24 -1.27
CA VAL A 182 -0.40 -10.22 -0.67
C VAL A 182 0.99 -10.80 -0.56
N TYR A 183 1.98 -10.05 -1.03
CA TYR A 183 3.39 -10.42 -1.01
C TYR A 183 4.15 -9.43 -0.15
N PHE A 184 5.16 -9.93 0.54
CA PHE A 184 5.99 -9.15 1.43
C PHE A 184 7.46 -9.23 1.00
N ASP A 185 8.13 -8.09 1.02
CA ASP A 185 9.57 -7.89 0.83
C ASP A 185 10.22 -8.63 -0.37
N GLY A 186 9.49 -8.73 -1.47
CA GLY A 186 9.98 -9.35 -2.72
C GLY A 186 9.89 -10.88 -2.75
N GLU A 187 9.14 -11.49 -1.83
CA GLU A 187 8.81 -12.91 -1.88
C GLU A 187 8.07 -13.29 -3.17
N ARG A 188 8.35 -14.50 -3.68
CA ARG A 188 7.72 -15.03 -4.89
C ARG A 188 6.35 -15.66 -4.64
N GLN A 189 6.10 -16.10 -3.42
CA GLN A 189 4.81 -16.65 -3.00
C GLN A 189 4.11 -15.60 -2.13
N PRO A 190 2.77 -15.53 -2.17
CA PRO A 190 2.06 -14.62 -1.30
C PRO A 190 2.19 -15.08 0.16
N THR A 191 2.47 -14.14 1.06
CA THR A 191 2.48 -14.40 2.51
C THR A 191 1.07 -14.73 3.02
N VAL A 192 0.04 -14.12 2.42
CA VAL A 192 -1.37 -14.44 2.66
C VAL A 192 -2.18 -14.36 1.37
N SER A 193 -3.16 -15.26 1.21
CA SER A 193 -4.03 -15.29 0.02
C SER A 193 -5.40 -15.94 0.28
N THR A 194 -6.34 -15.69 -0.62
CA THR A 194 -7.66 -16.32 -0.67
C THR A 194 -8.24 -16.25 -2.09
N ASP A 195 -9.01 -17.27 -2.50
CA ASP A 195 -9.76 -17.30 -3.77
C ASP A 195 -11.23 -16.91 -3.54
N ARG A 196 -11.46 -15.98 -2.60
CA ARG A 196 -12.77 -15.49 -2.22
C ARG A 196 -12.75 -13.97 -2.33
N ASP A 197 -13.60 -13.44 -3.20
CA ASP A 197 -13.72 -12.00 -3.41
C ASP A 197 -15.19 -11.56 -3.52
N PRO A 198 -15.94 -11.48 -2.40
CA PRO A 198 -17.34 -11.06 -2.40
C PRO A 198 -17.59 -9.56 -2.62
N LEU A 199 -16.58 -8.70 -2.56
CA LEU A 199 -16.73 -7.25 -2.68
C LEU A 199 -16.59 -6.78 -4.12
N GLY A 200 -17.10 -5.57 -4.42
CA GLY A 200 -17.02 -4.97 -5.75
C GLY A 200 -15.92 -3.91 -5.85
N TRP A 201 -16.30 -2.78 -6.42
CA TRP A 201 -15.48 -1.58 -6.52
C TRP A 201 -15.30 -0.93 -5.16
N GLY A 202 -14.07 -0.59 -4.81
CA GLY A 202 -13.80 0.11 -3.55
C GLY A 202 -12.50 0.87 -3.56
N ARG A 203 -12.30 1.67 -2.53
CA ARG A 203 -11.06 2.43 -2.34
C ARG A 203 -9.93 1.53 -1.89
N VAL A 204 -8.72 2.03 -2.08
CA VAL A 204 -7.47 1.42 -1.62
C VAL A 204 -6.73 2.39 -0.71
N GLY A 205 -5.98 1.88 0.25
CA GLY A 205 -5.24 2.71 1.18
C GLY A 205 -4.39 1.94 2.18
N PHE A 206 -3.98 2.66 3.22
CA PHE A 206 -2.92 2.24 4.13
C PHE A 206 -3.30 2.56 5.58
N GLY A 207 -2.64 1.89 6.52
CA GLY A 207 -2.90 2.12 7.93
C GLY A 207 -2.37 1.01 8.82
N SER A 208 -3.05 0.82 9.93
CA SER A 208 -2.67 -0.17 10.94
C SER A 208 -3.83 -0.39 11.90
N PHE A 209 -3.83 -1.54 12.56
CA PHE A 209 -4.73 -1.83 13.65
C PHE A 209 -4.52 -0.84 14.83
N ASP A 210 -3.31 -0.78 15.39
CA ASP A 210 -2.95 0.02 16.58
C ASP A 210 -1.49 0.49 16.65
N ASP A 211 -0.72 0.30 15.58
CA ASP A 211 0.70 0.64 15.47
C ASP A 211 0.96 1.89 14.61
N THR A 212 2.23 2.31 14.59
CA THR A 212 2.74 3.42 13.79
C THR A 212 3.59 2.92 12.63
N GLY A 213 3.62 3.69 11.55
CA GLY A 213 4.44 3.36 10.40
C GLY A 213 4.38 4.40 9.30
N ARG A 214 5.15 4.15 8.26
CA ARG A 214 5.34 5.08 7.14
C ARG A 214 5.05 4.37 5.83
N PHE A 215 4.48 5.09 4.88
CA PHE A 215 4.20 4.58 3.54
C PHE A 215 4.77 5.53 2.49
N SER A 216 5.42 4.99 1.46
CA SER A 216 6.02 5.76 0.36
C SER A 216 5.99 4.93 -0.93
N GLN A 217 6.29 5.58 -2.07
CA GLN A 217 6.47 4.92 -3.37
C GLN A 217 5.25 4.08 -3.77
N VAL A 218 4.05 4.65 -3.66
CA VAL A 218 2.81 3.95 -4.05
C VAL A 218 2.72 3.92 -5.56
N ARG A 219 2.42 2.76 -6.12
CA ARG A 219 2.06 2.58 -7.53
C ARG A 219 0.90 1.61 -7.64
N ILE A 220 -0.08 1.95 -8.46
CA ILE A 220 -1.25 1.10 -8.68
C ILE A 220 -1.49 0.98 -10.17
N TRP A 221 -1.64 -0.27 -10.62
CA TRP A 221 -2.03 -0.60 -11.98
C TRP A 221 -3.39 -1.27 -11.98
N ALA A 222 -4.23 -0.89 -12.93
CA ALA A 222 -5.56 -1.47 -13.09
C ALA A 222 -6.01 -1.38 -14.55
N PRO A 223 -6.93 -2.26 -15.00
CA PRO A 223 -7.50 -2.20 -16.34
C PRO A 223 -8.61 -1.15 -16.46
N GLU A 224 -9.25 -0.77 -15.34
CA GLU A 224 -10.34 0.19 -15.29
C GLU A 224 -10.31 0.91 -13.93
N THR A 225 -10.70 2.19 -13.93
CA THR A 225 -10.90 2.97 -12.71
C THR A 225 -12.25 3.66 -12.70
N ARG A 226 -12.74 3.97 -11.48
CA ARG A 226 -13.89 4.86 -11.30
C ARG A 226 -13.56 5.94 -10.28
N LYS A 227 -14.24 7.07 -10.42
CA LYS A 227 -14.22 8.14 -9.43
C LYS A 227 -15.21 7.86 -8.32
N ALA A 228 -14.87 8.27 -7.12
CA ALA A 228 -15.78 8.11 -6.00
C ALA A 228 -16.73 9.29 -5.91
N ALA A 229 -18.02 9.02 -5.73
CA ALA A 229 -19.04 10.06 -5.62
C ALA A 229 -19.21 10.59 -4.18
N GLU A 230 -18.71 9.86 -3.19
CA GLU A 230 -18.98 10.12 -1.77
C GLU A 230 -17.72 9.96 -0.90
N SER A 231 -17.73 10.61 0.27
CA SER A 231 -16.70 10.43 1.31
C SER A 231 -16.63 8.97 1.77
N ALA A 232 -15.42 8.47 1.98
CA ALA A 232 -15.17 7.11 2.49
C ALA A 232 -15.68 6.91 3.93
N PHE A 233 -15.60 7.96 4.75
CA PHE A 233 -16.03 7.95 6.14
C PHE A 233 -17.25 8.87 6.25
N LYS A 234 -18.42 8.27 6.44
CA LYS A 234 -19.69 8.94 6.74
C LYS A 234 -20.02 8.77 8.21
#